data_AF-A0A2D9P1K5-F1
#
_entry.id   AF-A0A2D9P1K5-F1
#
_cell.length_a   1.000
_cell.length_b   1.000
_cell.length_c   1.000
_cell.angle_alpha   90.00
_cell.angle_beta   90.00
_cell.angle_gamma   90.00
#
_symmetry.space_group_name_H-M   'P 1'
#
loop_
_entity.id
_entity.type
_entity.pdbx_description
1 polymer ?
#
loop_
_entity_poly.entity_id
_entity_poly.type
_entity_poly.pdbx_seq_one_letter_code
_entity_poly.pdbx_strand_id
1 'polypeptide(L)'
;MRNSKDDDDGAGRSLFLAGLMIGSVMVGGLFYDFESEGINLAPIIESDIPDSFLIGSIDTLYLTISDEDMSSLNIEATIDGSPLNVAPNNTGIITVDISDLDVGTHSLKMIIIDSLGQESRLSHTFSINYPSEQSTTIVLESNEISIFRGETVSINGTLIHPNLGTCDLGWSDGDVNQFSLNLPFSESGEFSWGPSEIESNMTISILGECGTWEDSSDLVTIQIIVSEPEPIFGCTDSEANNYNINATDDDGSCQYDPEPILGCMDSEANNYNSDATEDDGSCEYDPDPEEPVPGCMDPEASNYDSNATEEDGSCEYEKSE
;
A
#
# COMPACT_ATOMS: atom_id res chain seq x y z
N MET A 1 63.24 3.48 119.62
CA MET A 1 62.64 3.28 118.28
C MET A 1 61.25 2.70 118.47
N ARG A 2 60.31 3.23 117.68
CA ARG A 2 58.94 2.77 117.39
C ARG A 2 57.84 2.99 118.45
N ASN A 3 57.03 3.98 118.08
CA ASN A 3 55.74 4.39 118.62
C ASN A 3 54.61 3.54 117.99
N SER A 4 53.49 3.47 118.71
CA SER A 4 52.20 2.91 118.31
C SER A 4 51.40 3.80 117.34
N LYS A 5 50.42 3.19 116.65
CA LYS A 5 49.19 3.78 116.08
C LYS A 5 48.44 2.70 115.28
N ASP A 6 47.13 2.69 115.10
CA ASP A 6 45.89 3.04 115.83
C ASP A 6 44.78 2.37 114.97
N ASP A 7 43.74 1.85 115.61
CA ASP A 7 42.50 1.39 114.97
C ASP A 7 41.70 2.58 114.40
N ASP A 8 41.10 2.44 113.20
CA ASP A 8 39.72 2.90 112.87
C ASP A 8 39.34 2.54 111.41
N ASP A 9 38.60 1.43 111.18
CA ASP A 9 38.09 1.04 109.84
C ASP A 9 36.62 0.57 109.90
N GLY A 10 35.74 1.39 110.50
CA GLY A 10 34.31 1.05 110.65
C GLY A 10 33.31 2.10 110.14
N ALA A 11 33.68 3.37 110.04
CA ALA A 11 32.71 4.45 109.79
C ALA A 11 32.53 4.83 108.30
N GLY A 12 33.50 4.55 107.43
CA GLY A 12 33.50 5.04 106.04
C GLY A 12 32.55 4.30 105.08
N ARG A 13 32.20 3.05 105.38
CA ARG A 13 31.39 2.21 104.46
C ARG A 13 29.88 2.39 104.61
N SER A 14 29.41 2.92 105.74
CA SER A 14 27.96 3.07 106.01
C SER A 14 27.38 4.37 105.41
N LEU A 15 28.15 5.47 105.36
CA LEU A 15 27.71 6.71 104.72
C LEU A 15 27.66 6.61 103.19
N PHE A 16 28.51 5.79 102.56
CA PHE A 16 28.55 5.66 101.11
C PHE A 16 27.32 4.93 100.54
N LEU A 17 26.78 3.95 101.28
CA LEU A 17 25.56 3.22 100.91
C LEU A 17 24.28 4.05 101.15
N ALA A 18 24.26 4.91 102.17
CA ALA A 18 23.15 5.83 102.41
C ALA A 18 23.05 6.95 101.35
N GLY A 19 24.19 7.43 100.83
CA GLY A 19 24.21 8.42 99.73
C GLY A 19 23.71 7.88 98.38
N LEU A 20 23.95 6.60 98.08
CA LEU A 20 23.49 5.95 96.85
C LEU A 20 21.97 5.69 96.82
N MET A 21 21.34 5.50 97.98
CA MET A 21 19.89 5.26 98.08
C MET A 21 19.06 6.56 97.99
N ILE A 22 19.63 7.73 98.33
CA ILE A 22 18.93 9.02 98.22
C ILE A 22 19.09 9.63 96.83
N GLY A 23 20.24 9.44 96.17
CA GLY A 23 20.44 9.85 94.77
C GLY A 23 19.55 9.09 93.78
N SER A 24 19.25 7.81 94.06
CA SER A 24 18.43 6.98 93.17
C SER A 24 16.93 7.29 93.26
N VAL A 25 16.45 7.83 94.38
CA VAL A 25 15.03 8.22 94.56
C VAL A 25 14.76 9.62 93.99
N MET A 26 15.70 10.56 94.06
CA MET A 26 15.53 11.88 93.41
C MET A 26 15.80 11.87 91.90
N VAL A 27 16.57 10.92 91.38
CA VAL A 27 16.66 10.70 89.92
C VAL A 27 15.47 9.87 89.42
N GLY A 28 14.95 8.91 90.21
CA GLY A 28 13.75 8.14 89.86
C GLY A 28 12.42 8.91 89.95
N GLY A 29 12.38 10.05 90.64
CA GLY A 29 11.19 10.91 90.79
C GLY A 29 11.05 12.03 89.77
N LEU A 30 12.02 12.21 88.86
CA LEU A 30 11.94 13.17 87.74
C LEU A 30 11.70 12.51 86.38
N PHE A 31 11.54 11.18 86.34
CA PHE A 31 11.21 10.42 85.13
C PHE A 31 9.88 9.68 85.23
N TYR A 32 8.98 10.15 86.10
CA TYR A 32 7.57 9.76 86.03
C TYR A 32 6.77 10.96 85.53
N ASP A 33 6.06 10.72 84.43
CA ASP A 33 5.13 11.59 83.73
C ASP A 33 5.74 12.58 82.71
N PHE A 34 6.57 12.06 81.81
CA PHE A 34 6.19 12.24 80.42
C PHE A 34 5.50 10.93 80.01
N GLU A 35 4.17 10.91 80.06
CA GLU A 35 3.45 10.20 79.02
C GLU A 35 4.11 10.66 77.72
N SER A 36 4.76 9.75 76.99
CA SER A 36 4.96 10.01 75.58
C SER A 36 3.56 10.03 74.99
N GLU A 37 2.89 11.17 75.06
CA GLU A 37 2.02 11.57 73.98
C GLU A 37 2.85 11.27 72.73
N GLY A 38 2.43 10.23 72.00
CA GLY A 38 3.06 9.89 70.74
C GLY A 38 3.20 11.19 69.97
N ILE A 39 4.42 11.49 69.54
CA ILE A 39 4.67 12.72 68.79
C ILE A 39 3.72 12.64 67.59
N ASN A 40 2.73 13.54 67.49
CA ASN A 40 1.80 13.50 66.38
C ASN A 40 2.54 13.93 65.12
N LEU A 41 2.85 13.00 64.22
CA LEU A 41 3.55 13.25 62.97
C LEU A 41 2.55 13.62 61.87
N ALA A 42 3.09 14.09 60.75
CA ALA A 42 2.30 14.27 59.55
C ALA A 42 1.89 12.91 58.95
N PRO A 43 0.71 12.81 58.32
CA PRO A 43 0.25 11.59 57.68
C PRO A 43 1.22 11.14 56.58
N ILE A 44 1.39 9.84 56.38
CA ILE A 44 2.28 9.29 55.34
C ILE A 44 1.44 8.75 54.19
N ILE A 45 1.87 9.06 52.96
CA ILE A 45 1.26 8.56 51.72
C ILE A 45 2.28 7.66 51.02
N GLU A 46 1.92 6.39 50.83
CA GLU A 46 2.66 5.43 50.03
C GLU A 46 1.86 5.10 48.75
N SER A 47 2.53 5.11 47.61
CA SER A 47 1.93 4.81 46.31
C SER A 47 2.89 3.98 45.47
N ASP A 48 2.41 2.86 44.95
CA ASP A 48 3.12 2.00 43.99
C ASP A 48 2.53 2.17 42.57
N ILE A 49 2.13 3.40 42.21
CA ILE A 49 1.56 3.70 40.90
C ILE A 49 2.68 3.56 39.84
N PRO A 50 2.48 2.74 38.79
CA PRO A 50 3.43 2.67 37.69
C PRO A 50 3.44 3.95 36.86
N ASP A 51 4.61 4.37 36.38
CA ASP A 51 4.75 5.56 35.53
C ASP A 51 4.04 5.40 34.16
N SER A 52 3.83 4.17 33.70
CA SER A 52 3.08 3.89 32.46
C SER A 52 2.49 2.50 32.41
N PHE A 53 1.36 2.36 31.71
CA PHE A 53 0.68 1.08 31.47
C PHE A 53 -0.24 1.15 30.24
N LEU A 54 -0.77 0.01 29.81
CA LEU A 54 -1.66 -0.07 28.64
C LEU A 54 -3.11 0.24 29.03
N ILE A 55 -3.86 0.84 28.13
CA ILE A 55 -5.31 1.04 28.32
C ILE A 55 -6.00 -0.28 28.67
N GLY A 56 -6.84 -0.26 29.71
CA GLY A 56 -7.55 -1.44 30.22
C GLY A 56 -6.71 -2.46 30.99
N SER A 57 -5.40 -2.25 31.17
CA SER A 57 -4.56 -3.13 32.00
C SER A 57 -4.68 -2.87 33.50
N ILE A 58 -4.99 -1.62 33.87
CA ILE A 58 -5.25 -1.18 35.23
C ILE A 58 -6.49 -0.28 35.18
N ASP A 59 -7.49 -0.61 35.98
CA ASP A 59 -8.72 0.17 36.15
C ASP A 59 -8.78 0.88 37.50
N THR A 60 -7.94 0.48 38.46
CA THR A 60 -7.95 0.97 39.84
C THR A 60 -6.53 1.17 40.35
N LEU A 61 -6.24 2.36 40.87
CA LEU A 61 -5.00 2.66 41.58
C LEU A 61 -5.20 2.48 43.09
N TYR A 62 -4.17 1.96 43.76
CA TYR A 62 -4.16 1.74 45.20
C TYR A 62 -3.11 2.63 45.85
N LEU A 63 -3.52 3.38 46.88
CA LEU A 63 -2.64 4.19 47.71
C LEU A 63 -2.84 3.80 49.17
N THR A 64 -1.76 3.79 49.94
CA THR A 64 -1.83 3.49 51.37
C THR A 64 -1.53 4.76 52.16
N ILE A 65 -2.42 5.07 53.09
CA ILE A 65 -2.26 6.16 54.05
C ILE A 65 -2.02 5.53 55.41
N SER A 66 -1.05 6.08 56.13
CA SER A 66 -0.82 5.74 57.53
C SER A 66 -0.68 7.00 58.37
N ASP A 67 -1.37 7.01 59.51
CA ASP A 67 -1.36 8.10 60.48
C ASP A 67 -1.68 7.52 61.87
N GLU A 68 -1.33 8.26 62.93
CA GLU A 68 -1.66 7.90 64.31
C GLU A 68 -3.18 7.95 64.55
N ASP A 69 -3.88 8.91 63.91
CA ASP A 69 -5.33 9.10 63.98
C ASP A 69 -5.97 9.22 62.59
N MET A 70 -6.33 8.05 62.03
CA MET A 70 -7.01 7.94 60.75
C MET A 70 -8.41 8.58 60.70
N SER A 71 -9.02 8.92 61.85
CA SER A 71 -10.42 9.39 61.90
C SER A 71 -10.58 10.89 61.65
N SER A 72 -9.49 11.65 61.80
CA SER A 72 -9.50 13.12 61.70
C SER A 72 -8.83 13.67 60.43
N LEU A 73 -8.46 12.79 59.49
CA LEU A 73 -7.83 13.17 58.24
C LEU A 73 -8.81 13.85 57.28
N ASN A 74 -8.40 14.99 56.72
CA ASN A 74 -9.03 15.62 55.57
C ASN A 74 -8.23 15.31 54.30
N ILE A 75 -8.90 14.78 53.27
CA ILE A 75 -8.25 14.31 52.04
C ILE A 75 -8.83 15.06 50.85
N GLU A 76 -7.96 15.73 50.11
CA GLU A 76 -8.28 16.37 48.84
C GLU A 76 -7.50 15.65 47.73
N ALA A 77 -8.23 15.01 46.81
CA ALA A 77 -7.63 14.32 45.68
C ALA A 77 -8.17 14.89 44.36
N THR A 78 -7.30 14.99 43.36
CA THR A 78 -7.68 15.39 42.00
C THR A 78 -6.96 14.53 40.97
N ILE A 79 -7.63 14.23 39.86
CA ILE A 79 -7.02 13.67 38.66
C ILE A 79 -7.18 14.66 37.52
N ASP A 80 -6.07 15.07 36.92
CA ASP A 80 -6.03 16.13 35.88
C ASP A 80 -6.71 17.44 36.28
N GLY A 81 -6.72 17.73 37.59
CA GLY A 81 -7.39 18.89 38.18
C GLY A 81 -8.89 18.70 38.43
N SER A 82 -9.49 17.58 38.02
CA SER A 82 -10.86 17.21 38.36
C SER A 82 -10.90 16.59 39.76
N PRO A 83 -11.81 17.03 40.66
CA PRO A 83 -11.87 16.51 42.02
C PRO A 83 -12.33 15.05 42.05
N LEU A 84 -11.66 14.25 42.88
CA LEU A 84 -12.00 12.86 43.15
C LEU A 84 -12.62 12.73 44.54
N ASN A 85 -13.72 11.99 44.64
CA ASN A 85 -14.31 11.65 45.93
C ASN A 85 -13.75 10.31 46.41
N VAL A 86 -12.74 10.36 47.28
CA VAL A 86 -12.04 9.18 47.81
C VAL A 86 -12.10 9.16 49.33
N ALA A 87 -12.14 7.97 49.90
CA ALA A 87 -12.05 7.76 51.33
C ALA A 87 -11.19 6.53 51.62
N PRO A 88 -10.32 6.57 52.65
CA PRO A 88 -9.54 5.41 53.05
C PRO A 88 -10.46 4.37 53.70
N ASN A 89 -10.18 3.10 53.44
CA ASN A 89 -10.84 2.01 54.16
C ASN A 89 -10.25 1.85 55.59
N ASN A 90 -10.76 0.87 56.34
CA ASN A 90 -10.30 0.59 57.72
C ASN A 90 -8.82 0.20 57.85
N THR A 91 -8.13 -0.07 56.74
CA THR A 91 -6.70 -0.39 56.68
C THR A 91 -5.88 0.75 56.08
N GLY A 92 -6.46 1.92 55.84
CA GLY A 92 -5.79 3.09 55.27
C GLY A 92 -5.63 3.07 53.75
N ILE A 93 -6.24 2.13 53.04
CA ILE A 93 -6.11 2.03 51.58
C ILE A 93 -7.17 2.92 50.92
N ILE A 94 -6.72 3.78 50.00
CA ILE A 94 -7.55 4.51 49.04
C ILE A 94 -7.50 3.78 47.70
N THR A 95 -8.67 3.63 47.11
CA THR A 95 -8.85 3.16 45.73
C THR A 95 -9.27 4.33 44.85
N VAL A 96 -8.56 4.55 43.75
CA VAL A 96 -8.92 5.53 42.72
C VAL A 96 -9.30 4.77 41.45
N ASP A 97 -10.55 4.90 41.03
CA ASP A 97 -11.03 4.37 39.75
C ASP A 97 -10.51 5.24 38.60
N ILE A 98 -9.86 4.60 37.63
CA ILE A 98 -9.28 5.21 36.43
C ILE A 98 -9.83 4.56 35.15
N SER A 99 -10.88 3.75 35.24
CA SER A 99 -11.46 3.02 34.10
C SER A 99 -11.99 3.93 32.99
N ASP A 100 -12.41 5.15 33.34
CA ASP A 100 -12.94 6.15 32.41
C ASP A 100 -11.86 7.06 31.81
N LEU A 101 -10.58 6.85 32.11
CA LEU A 101 -9.51 7.67 31.55
C LEU A 101 -9.14 7.21 30.13
N ASP A 102 -9.04 8.18 29.23
CA ASP A 102 -8.54 7.97 27.87
C ASP A 102 -7.02 7.71 27.86
N VAL A 103 -6.47 7.38 26.69
CA VAL A 103 -5.00 7.37 26.52
C VAL A 103 -4.42 8.77 26.68
N GLY A 104 -3.21 8.83 27.23
CA GLY A 104 -2.50 10.08 27.44
C GLY A 104 -1.78 10.15 28.77
N THR A 105 -1.30 11.35 29.10
CA THR A 105 -0.63 11.62 30.37
C THR A 105 -1.62 12.16 31.39
N HIS A 106 -1.68 11.51 32.55
CA HIS A 106 -2.56 11.87 33.65
C HIS A 106 -1.76 12.22 34.90
N SER A 107 -2.28 13.16 35.69
CA SER A 107 -1.67 13.63 36.94
C SER A 107 -2.60 13.44 38.12
N LEU A 108 -2.23 12.50 39.00
CA LEU A 108 -2.88 12.31 40.29
C LEU A 108 -2.21 13.20 41.33
N LYS A 109 -3.00 14.07 41.96
CA LYS A 109 -2.56 14.89 43.09
C LYS A 109 -3.41 14.60 44.31
N MET A 110 -2.77 14.44 45.46
CA MET A 110 -3.43 14.21 46.73
C MET A 110 -2.79 15.07 47.81
N ILE A 111 -3.62 15.69 48.64
CA ILE A 111 -3.23 16.45 49.80
C ILE A 111 -4.00 15.88 50.99
N ILE A 112 -3.28 15.51 52.04
CA ILE A 112 -3.86 14.98 53.28
C ILE A 112 -3.44 15.87 54.42
N ILE A 113 -4.40 16.26 55.25
CA ILE A 113 -4.19 17.17 56.38
C ILE A 113 -4.75 16.51 57.63
N ASP A 114 -3.96 16.43 58.70
CA ASP A 114 -4.39 15.93 60.01
C ASP A 114 -5.15 17.00 60.84
N SER A 115 -5.62 16.63 62.02
CA SER A 115 -6.32 17.55 62.94
C SER A 115 -5.47 18.70 63.49
N LEU A 116 -4.13 18.56 63.45
CA LEU A 116 -3.18 19.59 63.87
C LEU A 116 -2.75 20.50 62.70
N GLY A 117 -3.24 20.22 61.48
CA GLY A 117 -2.93 20.98 60.27
C GLY A 117 -1.61 20.57 59.59
N GLN A 118 -1.03 19.42 59.94
CA GLN A 118 0.15 18.88 59.26
C GLN A 118 -0.29 18.27 57.93
N GLU A 119 0.41 18.64 56.85
CA GLU A 119 0.05 18.22 55.49
C GLU A 119 1.08 17.27 54.87
N SER A 120 0.58 16.33 54.09
CA SER A 120 1.37 15.51 53.16
C SER A 120 0.80 15.62 51.76
N ARG A 121 1.69 15.69 50.77
CA ARG A 121 1.35 15.91 49.37
C ARG A 121 1.92 14.80 48.50
N LEU A 122 1.08 14.21 47.66
CA LEU A 122 1.47 13.33 46.58
C LEU A 122 1.16 14.02 45.24
N SER A 123 2.11 13.95 44.32
CA SER A 123 1.90 14.33 42.92
C SER A 123 2.58 13.28 42.07
N HIS A 124 1.79 12.38 41.48
CA HIS A 124 2.28 11.32 40.62
C HIS A 124 1.73 11.52 39.20
N THR A 125 2.58 11.35 38.20
CA THR A 125 2.20 11.50 36.79
C THR A 125 2.45 10.16 36.11
N PHE A 126 1.42 9.62 35.47
CA PHE A 126 1.49 8.35 34.76
C PHE A 126 0.93 8.50 33.35
N SER A 127 1.26 7.56 32.47
CA SER A 127 0.75 7.56 31.09
C SER A 127 0.01 6.27 30.75
N ILE A 128 -1.17 6.42 30.16
CA ILE A 128 -1.97 5.32 29.59
C ILE A 128 -1.67 5.28 28.09
N ASN A 129 -1.13 4.17 27.61
CA ASN A 129 -0.75 4.01 26.21
C ASN A 129 -1.62 2.95 25.52
N TYR A 130 -1.75 3.06 24.19
CA TYR A 130 -2.27 1.96 23.40
C TYR A 130 -1.26 0.79 23.36
N PRO A 131 -1.74 -0.45 23.15
CA PRO A 131 -0.86 -1.55 22.80
C PRO A 131 -0.07 -1.21 21.53
N SER A 132 1.22 -1.54 21.50
CA SER A 132 2.03 -1.38 20.28
C SER A 132 1.53 -2.31 19.18
N GLU A 133 1.31 -1.79 17.98
CA GLU A 133 1.01 -2.59 16.80
C GLU A 133 2.29 -2.87 15.99
N GLN A 134 2.27 -3.89 15.13
CA GLN A 134 3.42 -4.16 14.25
C GLN A 134 3.28 -3.35 12.97
N SER A 135 4.39 -3.18 12.27
CA SER A 135 4.39 -2.47 10.99
C SER A 135 3.68 -3.27 9.89
N THR A 136 2.92 -2.56 9.07
CA THR A 136 2.42 -3.00 7.77
C THR A 136 3.57 -3.18 6.78
N THR A 137 3.54 -4.21 5.95
CA THR A 137 4.52 -4.43 4.89
C THR A 137 3.86 -5.04 3.66
N ILE A 138 4.23 -4.57 2.48
CA ILE A 138 3.80 -5.15 1.20
C ILE A 138 5.00 -5.80 0.52
N VAL A 139 4.82 -7.05 0.12
CA VAL A 139 5.82 -7.79 -0.65
C VAL A 139 5.25 -8.10 -2.02
N LEU A 140 5.88 -7.57 -3.07
CA LEU A 140 5.54 -7.87 -4.45
C LEU A 140 6.37 -9.05 -4.98
N GLU A 141 5.81 -9.85 -5.88
CA GLU A 141 6.57 -10.88 -6.60
C GLU A 141 7.63 -10.28 -7.54
N SER A 142 7.31 -9.12 -8.13
CA SER A 142 8.24 -8.32 -8.94
C SER A 142 7.95 -6.84 -8.78
N ASN A 143 8.99 -6.01 -8.87
CA ASN A 143 8.89 -4.55 -8.91
C ASN A 143 8.96 -3.99 -10.35
N GLU A 144 9.20 -4.86 -11.33
CA GLU A 144 9.23 -4.51 -12.76
C GLU A 144 8.63 -5.65 -13.59
N ILE A 145 7.77 -5.32 -14.54
CA ILE A 145 7.18 -6.28 -15.47
C ILE A 145 7.31 -5.72 -16.89
N SER A 146 7.86 -6.53 -17.80
CA SER A 146 7.93 -6.21 -19.23
C SER A 146 6.86 -7.00 -19.99
N ILE A 147 6.07 -6.31 -20.80
CA ILE A 147 5.00 -6.90 -21.61
C ILE A 147 5.05 -6.36 -23.04
N PHE A 148 4.47 -7.10 -23.99
CA PHE A 148 4.18 -6.53 -25.30
C PHE A 148 2.91 -5.68 -25.27
N ARG A 149 2.86 -4.69 -26.15
CA ARG A 149 1.70 -3.80 -26.28
C ARG A 149 0.40 -4.60 -26.49
N GLY A 150 -0.62 -4.28 -25.69
CA GLY A 150 -1.92 -4.94 -25.73
C GLY A 150 -2.00 -6.24 -24.91
N GLU A 151 -0.91 -6.69 -24.27
CA GLU A 151 -0.96 -7.80 -23.32
C GLU A 151 -1.57 -7.38 -21.97
N THR A 152 -2.10 -8.36 -21.26
CA THR A 152 -2.59 -8.21 -19.89
C THR A 152 -1.47 -8.49 -18.90
N VAL A 153 -1.36 -7.70 -17.84
CA VAL A 153 -0.42 -7.95 -16.74
C VAL A 153 -1.13 -8.56 -15.54
N SER A 154 -0.40 -9.36 -14.75
CA SER A 154 -0.84 -9.81 -13.43
C SER A 154 0.21 -9.40 -12.41
N ILE A 155 -0.21 -8.60 -11.43
CA ILE A 155 0.59 -8.12 -10.31
C ILE A 155 0.14 -8.92 -9.09
N ASN A 156 1.08 -9.64 -8.51
CA ASN A 156 0.85 -10.47 -7.34
C ASN A 156 1.70 -9.97 -6.18
N GLY A 157 1.15 -10.09 -4.98
CA GLY A 157 1.87 -9.76 -3.77
C GLY A 157 1.14 -10.21 -2.52
N THR A 158 1.71 -9.85 -1.39
CA THR A 158 1.17 -10.15 -0.07
C THR A 158 1.27 -8.91 0.81
N LEU A 159 0.13 -8.52 1.39
CA LEU A 159 0.05 -7.58 2.49
C LEU A 159 0.28 -8.33 3.81
N ILE A 160 1.22 -7.85 4.61
CA ILE A 160 1.62 -8.48 5.87
C ILE A 160 1.31 -7.51 7.01
N HIS A 161 0.40 -7.93 7.89
CA HIS A 161 0.09 -7.27 9.15
C HIS A 161 -0.47 -8.31 10.14
N PRO A 162 -0.23 -8.22 11.46
CA PRO A 162 -0.77 -9.18 12.42
C PRO A 162 -2.30 -9.23 12.48
N ASN A 163 -2.95 -8.11 12.15
CA ASN A 163 -4.40 -7.99 12.09
C ASN A 163 -4.81 -7.50 10.70
N LEU A 164 -5.01 -8.44 9.76
CA LEU A 164 -5.41 -8.10 8.38
C LEU A 164 -6.84 -7.57 8.29
N GLY A 165 -7.68 -7.79 9.30
CA GLY A 165 -9.06 -7.29 9.32
C GLY A 165 -9.18 -5.78 9.49
N THR A 166 -8.09 -5.10 9.84
CA THR A 166 -8.00 -3.64 9.96
C THR A 166 -7.26 -2.99 8.81
N CYS A 167 -6.93 -3.78 7.79
CA CYS A 167 -6.16 -3.31 6.66
C CYS A 167 -7.06 -2.89 5.50
N ASP A 168 -6.71 -1.76 4.90
CA ASP A 168 -7.17 -1.36 3.58
C ASP A 168 -6.00 -1.40 2.59
N LEU A 169 -6.25 -1.93 1.40
CA LEU A 169 -5.27 -1.99 0.32
C LEU A 169 -5.82 -1.25 -0.90
N GLY A 170 -5.03 -0.33 -1.43
CA GLY A 170 -5.39 0.51 -2.56
C GLY A 170 -4.30 0.59 -3.60
N TRP A 171 -4.71 0.85 -4.84
CA TRP A 171 -3.79 1.07 -5.95
C TRP A 171 -4.12 2.34 -6.73
N SER A 172 -3.12 2.88 -7.42
CA SER A 172 -3.25 4.04 -8.30
C SER A 172 -2.21 3.98 -9.41
N ASP A 173 -2.55 4.49 -10.59
CA ASP A 173 -1.61 4.76 -11.69
C ASP A 173 -0.92 6.15 -11.55
N GLY A 174 -1.17 6.84 -10.43
CA GLY A 174 -0.55 8.11 -10.07
C GLY A 174 -0.28 8.21 -8.57
N ASP A 175 -0.71 9.31 -7.96
CA ASP A 175 -0.58 9.54 -6.51
C ASP A 175 -1.70 8.84 -5.75
N VAL A 176 -1.33 7.72 -5.12
CA VAL A 176 -2.25 6.88 -4.34
C VAL A 176 -2.87 7.59 -3.14
N ASN A 177 -2.25 8.67 -2.63
CA ASN A 177 -2.79 9.44 -1.51
C ASN A 177 -3.92 10.39 -1.93
N GLN A 178 -4.03 10.69 -3.23
CA GLN A 178 -5.10 11.55 -3.76
C GLN A 178 -6.24 10.74 -4.33
N PHE A 179 -5.91 9.65 -5.02
CA PHE A 179 -6.89 8.76 -5.61
C PHE A 179 -6.36 7.33 -5.57
N SER A 180 -7.15 6.45 -4.96
CA SER A 180 -6.89 5.03 -4.94
C SER A 180 -8.17 4.26 -5.24
N LEU A 181 -7.98 3.10 -5.87
CA LEU A 181 -9.02 2.09 -6.03
C LEU A 181 -8.73 0.92 -5.10
N ASN A 182 -9.78 0.35 -4.52
CA ASN A 182 -9.65 -0.78 -3.60
C ASN A 182 -9.07 -2.01 -4.33
N LEU A 183 -8.03 -2.60 -3.74
CA LEU A 183 -7.50 -3.92 -4.10
C LEU A 183 -7.99 -4.96 -3.10
N PRO A 184 -8.83 -5.92 -3.52
CA PRO A 184 -9.20 -7.02 -2.65
C PRO A 184 -8.01 -7.96 -2.42
N PHE A 185 -7.86 -8.43 -1.18
CA PHE A 185 -6.88 -9.43 -0.77
C PHE A 185 -7.56 -10.55 0.03
N SER A 186 -6.90 -11.71 0.13
CA SER A 186 -7.39 -12.88 0.85
C SER A 186 -7.26 -12.72 2.37
N GLU A 187 -7.84 -13.65 3.13
CA GLU A 187 -7.64 -13.71 4.60
C GLU A 187 -6.15 -13.91 5.00
N SER A 188 -5.31 -14.40 4.07
CA SER A 188 -3.85 -14.52 4.27
C SER A 188 -3.06 -13.32 3.77
N GLY A 189 -3.73 -12.26 3.27
CA GLY A 189 -3.08 -11.04 2.77
C GLY A 189 -2.64 -11.13 1.31
N GLU A 190 -2.88 -12.23 0.62
CA GLU A 190 -2.48 -12.41 -0.78
C GLU A 190 -3.43 -11.65 -1.70
N PHE A 191 -2.87 -10.94 -2.68
CA PHE A 191 -3.63 -10.28 -3.74
C PHE A 191 -3.05 -10.62 -5.11
N SER A 192 -3.94 -10.68 -6.09
CA SER A 192 -3.60 -10.85 -7.50
C SER A 192 -4.52 -9.96 -8.32
N TRP A 193 -3.93 -8.99 -9.01
CA TRP A 193 -4.66 -7.99 -9.76
C TRP A 193 -3.78 -7.45 -10.89
N GLY A 194 -4.36 -7.01 -11.99
CA GLY A 194 -3.58 -6.25 -12.97
C GLY A 194 -4.47 -5.55 -13.99
N PRO A 195 -4.02 -4.41 -14.53
CA PRO A 195 -4.74 -3.70 -15.58
C PRO A 195 -4.70 -4.49 -16.89
N SER A 196 -5.79 -4.39 -17.66
CA SER A 196 -5.90 -4.91 -19.01
C SER A 196 -5.59 -3.83 -20.05
N GLU A 197 -5.16 -4.23 -21.25
CA GLU A 197 -5.00 -3.33 -22.41
C GLU A 197 -4.02 -2.18 -22.16
N ILE A 198 -2.79 -2.50 -21.71
CA ILE A 198 -1.77 -1.48 -21.48
C ILE A 198 -1.09 -1.12 -22.80
N GLU A 199 -1.17 0.16 -23.16
CA GLU A 199 -0.66 0.70 -24.41
C GLU A 199 0.68 1.44 -24.27
N SER A 200 1.09 1.78 -23.05
CA SER A 200 2.30 2.55 -22.78
C SER A 200 2.91 2.23 -21.41
N ASN A 201 4.18 2.56 -21.21
CA ASN A 201 4.84 2.44 -19.92
C ASN A 201 4.02 3.10 -18.81
N MET A 202 3.91 2.42 -17.69
CA MET A 202 3.07 2.81 -16.57
C MET A 202 3.79 2.52 -15.27
N THR A 203 3.53 3.34 -14.25
CA THR A 203 3.94 3.05 -12.87
C THR A 203 2.69 2.92 -12.04
N ILE A 204 2.55 1.81 -11.35
CA ILE A 204 1.46 1.59 -10.40
C ILE A 204 2.02 1.73 -8.98
N SER A 205 1.32 2.49 -8.15
CA SER A 205 1.57 2.62 -6.72
C SER A 205 0.54 1.79 -5.96
N ILE A 206 0.98 1.00 -4.98
CA ILE A 206 0.13 0.21 -4.09
C ILE A 206 0.41 0.66 -2.66
N LEU A 207 -0.64 1.12 -1.97
CA LEU A 207 -0.60 1.57 -0.58
C LEU A 207 -1.44 0.60 0.26
N GLY A 208 -0.85 0.11 1.33
CA GLY A 208 -1.52 -0.67 2.36
C GLY A 208 -1.48 0.10 3.66
N GLU A 209 -2.64 0.32 4.27
CA GLU A 209 -2.79 0.99 5.56
C GLU A 209 -3.49 0.04 6.52
N CYS A 210 -2.88 -0.22 7.67
CA CYS A 210 -3.44 -1.08 8.70
C CYS A 210 -3.25 -0.45 10.07
N GLY A 211 -4.22 -0.64 10.96
CA GLY A 211 -4.08 -0.25 12.35
C GLY A 211 -5.41 -0.29 13.08
N THR A 212 -5.40 -0.57 14.38
CA THR A 212 -6.57 -0.34 15.25
C THR A 212 -6.38 0.91 16.11
N TRP A 213 -5.18 1.04 16.67
CA TRP A 213 -4.79 2.08 17.63
C TRP A 213 -3.63 2.93 17.14
N GLU A 214 -2.70 2.29 16.43
CA GLU A 214 -1.56 2.93 15.79
C GLU A 214 -1.56 2.57 14.32
N ASP A 215 -1.68 3.58 13.45
CA ASP A 215 -1.72 3.38 12.02
C ASP A 215 -0.30 3.11 11.50
N SER A 216 -0.16 2.03 10.73
CA SER A 216 1.03 1.73 9.96
C SER A 216 0.68 1.59 8.49
N SER A 217 1.50 2.16 7.63
CA SER A 217 1.35 2.03 6.19
C SER A 217 2.64 1.62 5.50
N ASP A 218 2.48 1.00 4.33
CA ASP A 218 3.58 0.71 3.42
C ASP A 218 3.17 1.04 1.98
N LEU A 219 4.11 1.59 1.22
CA LEU A 219 3.90 2.05 -0.15
C LEU A 219 4.95 1.42 -1.06
N VAL A 220 4.48 0.63 -2.02
CA VAL A 220 5.33 0.02 -3.03
C VAL A 220 4.93 0.49 -4.42
N THR A 221 5.90 0.52 -5.33
CA THR A 221 5.69 0.91 -6.71
C THR A 221 6.17 -0.20 -7.65
N ILE A 222 5.42 -0.45 -8.70
CA ILE A 222 5.77 -1.39 -9.76
C ILE A 222 5.80 -0.67 -11.10
N GLN A 223 6.87 -0.91 -11.87
CA GLN A 223 7.04 -0.36 -13.21
C GLN A 223 6.60 -1.40 -14.24
N ILE A 224 5.70 -0.99 -15.12
CA ILE A 224 5.28 -1.78 -16.27
C ILE A 224 5.92 -1.16 -17.50
N ILE A 225 6.79 -1.94 -18.14
CA ILE A 225 7.51 -1.55 -19.35
C ILE A 225 6.81 -2.23 -20.52
N VAL A 226 6.29 -1.42 -21.44
CA VAL A 226 5.63 -1.88 -22.66
C VAL A 226 6.64 -1.80 -23.80
N SER A 227 6.90 -2.94 -24.42
CA SER A 227 7.67 -3.02 -25.67
C SER A 227 6.74 -3.23 -26.85
N GLU A 228 7.06 -2.61 -27.98
CA GLU A 228 6.47 -2.94 -29.26
C GLU A 228 7.12 -4.23 -29.79
N PRO A 229 6.36 -5.14 -30.45
CA PRO A 229 6.97 -6.26 -31.15
C PRO A 229 7.86 -5.73 -32.29
N GLU A 230 9.04 -6.32 -32.44
CA GLU A 230 9.94 -5.98 -33.56
C GLU A 230 9.27 -6.31 -34.90
N PRO A 231 9.28 -5.41 -35.89
CA PRO A 231 8.68 -5.66 -37.19
C PRO A 231 9.43 -6.78 -37.92
N ILE A 232 8.69 -7.72 -38.48
CA ILE A 232 9.24 -8.77 -39.34
C ILE A 232 9.14 -8.28 -40.78
N PHE A 233 10.28 -7.94 -41.36
CA PHE A 233 10.39 -7.49 -42.74
C PHE A 233 10.27 -8.65 -43.75
N GLY A 234 9.50 -8.45 -44.81
CA GLY A 234 9.39 -9.36 -45.95
C GLY A 234 8.18 -9.03 -46.82
N CYS A 235 8.02 -9.71 -47.95
CA CYS A 235 6.88 -9.44 -48.83
C CYS A 235 5.54 -9.79 -48.15
N THR A 236 4.65 -8.80 -48.00
CA THR A 236 3.32 -8.97 -47.37
C THR A 236 2.19 -9.22 -48.37
N ASP A 237 2.48 -9.14 -49.67
CA ASP A 237 1.49 -9.37 -50.73
C ASP A 237 1.32 -10.87 -50.99
N SER A 238 0.09 -11.39 -50.78
CA SER A 238 -0.24 -12.80 -50.99
C SER A 238 -0.20 -13.24 -52.46
N GLU A 239 -0.20 -12.31 -53.42
CA GLU A 239 -0.09 -12.60 -54.85
C GLU A 239 1.37 -12.67 -55.34
N ALA A 240 2.34 -12.27 -54.50
CA ALA A 240 3.74 -12.33 -54.84
C ALA A 240 4.32 -13.76 -54.68
N ASN A 241 5.28 -14.11 -55.53
CA ASN A 241 5.96 -15.41 -55.54
C ASN A 241 6.76 -15.69 -54.26
N ASN A 242 7.14 -14.65 -53.52
CA ASN A 242 7.92 -14.71 -52.29
C ASN A 242 7.16 -14.17 -51.08
N TYR A 243 5.82 -14.25 -51.08
CA TYR A 243 4.98 -13.90 -49.94
C TYR A 243 5.46 -14.57 -48.64
N ASN A 244 5.61 -13.75 -47.58
CA ASN A 244 5.96 -14.21 -46.24
C ASN A 244 4.79 -13.97 -45.28
N ILE A 245 4.10 -15.04 -44.90
CA ILE A 245 2.97 -15.00 -43.94
C ILE A 245 3.35 -14.45 -42.56
N ASN A 246 4.62 -14.53 -42.17
CA ASN A 246 5.10 -14.00 -40.90
C ASN A 246 5.59 -12.55 -40.99
N ALA A 247 5.67 -11.97 -42.20
CA ALA A 247 6.05 -10.57 -42.35
C ALA A 247 4.92 -9.65 -41.87
N THR A 248 5.26 -8.71 -40.99
CA THR A 248 4.34 -7.67 -40.52
C THR A 248 4.47 -6.40 -41.34
N ASP A 249 5.62 -6.20 -41.98
CA ASP A 249 5.97 -4.99 -42.71
C ASP A 249 6.62 -5.33 -44.05
N ASP A 250 6.10 -4.71 -45.12
CA ASP A 250 6.65 -4.89 -46.46
C ASP A 250 8.03 -4.22 -46.59
N ASP A 251 9.02 -5.01 -47.01
CA ASP A 251 10.38 -4.53 -47.26
C ASP A 251 10.63 -4.21 -48.75
N GLY A 252 9.59 -4.30 -49.58
CA GLY A 252 9.68 -4.07 -51.02
C GLY A 252 10.40 -5.21 -51.76
N SER A 253 10.61 -6.37 -51.13
CA SER A 253 11.22 -7.53 -51.76
C SER A 253 10.26 -8.34 -52.65
N CYS A 254 8.98 -7.98 -52.73
CA CYS A 254 7.97 -8.72 -53.49
C CYS A 254 8.39 -8.95 -54.95
N GLN A 255 8.31 -10.21 -55.37
CA GLN A 255 8.61 -10.68 -56.72
C GLN A 255 7.34 -11.20 -57.36
N TYR A 256 7.06 -10.69 -58.55
CA TYR A 256 5.91 -11.10 -59.34
C TYR A 256 6.39 -11.77 -60.63
N ASP A 257 5.55 -12.64 -61.19
CA ASP A 257 5.75 -13.10 -62.55
C ASP A 257 5.70 -11.90 -63.50
N PRO A 258 6.50 -11.89 -64.58
CA PRO A 258 6.45 -10.82 -65.56
C PRO A 258 5.04 -10.70 -66.12
N GLU A 259 4.55 -9.46 -66.28
CA GLU A 259 3.28 -9.24 -66.94
C GLU A 259 3.30 -9.87 -68.33
N PRO A 260 2.20 -10.51 -68.75
CA PRO A 260 2.13 -11.08 -70.07
C PRO A 260 2.27 -9.97 -71.11
N ILE A 261 3.17 -10.16 -72.07
CA ILE A 261 3.27 -9.29 -73.24
C ILE A 261 2.11 -9.66 -74.15
N LEU A 262 1.12 -8.78 -74.23
CA LEU A 262 -0.05 -8.94 -75.08
C LEU A 262 0.28 -8.68 -76.55
N GLY A 263 -0.22 -9.53 -77.43
CA GLY A 263 -0.17 -9.32 -78.88
C GLY A 263 -0.47 -10.59 -79.66
N CYS A 264 -0.65 -10.46 -80.98
CA CYS A 264 -0.94 -11.61 -81.82
C CYS A 264 0.19 -12.65 -81.78
N MET A 265 -0.13 -13.87 -81.33
CA MET A 265 0.82 -14.98 -81.23
C MET A 265 0.82 -15.89 -82.48
N ASP A 266 -0.08 -15.65 -83.44
CA ASP A 266 -0.16 -16.42 -84.68
C ASP A 266 0.89 -15.94 -85.70
N SER A 267 1.82 -16.82 -86.06
CA SER A 267 2.88 -16.53 -87.03
C SER A 267 2.39 -16.28 -88.46
N GLU A 268 1.13 -16.61 -88.77
CA GLU A 268 0.51 -16.37 -90.08
C GLU A 268 -0.20 -15.01 -90.17
N ALA A 269 -0.38 -14.32 -89.04
CA ALA A 269 -1.00 -12.99 -89.02
C ALA A 269 -0.02 -11.88 -89.44
N ASN A 270 -0.55 -10.82 -90.04
CA ASN A 270 0.20 -9.66 -90.51
C ASN A 270 0.88 -8.87 -89.38
N ASN A 271 0.29 -8.91 -88.19
CA ASN A 271 0.76 -8.22 -86.99
C ASN A 271 1.29 -9.18 -85.91
N TYR A 272 1.79 -10.35 -86.32
CA TYR A 272 2.46 -11.30 -85.42
C TYR A 272 3.54 -10.60 -84.57
N ASN A 273 3.47 -10.80 -83.26
CA ASN A 273 4.44 -10.31 -82.30
C ASN A 273 5.18 -11.51 -81.65
N SER A 274 6.44 -11.71 -82.01
CA SER A 274 7.26 -12.80 -81.45
C SER A 274 7.60 -12.65 -79.98
N ASP A 275 7.47 -11.45 -79.43
CA ASP A 275 7.70 -11.18 -78.02
C ASP A 275 6.41 -11.33 -77.19
N ALA A 276 5.24 -11.54 -77.83
CA ALA A 276 3.99 -11.78 -77.13
C ALA A 276 4.02 -13.11 -76.37
N THR A 277 3.62 -13.08 -75.11
CA THR A 277 3.51 -14.26 -74.24
C THR A 277 2.06 -14.67 -73.99
N GLU A 278 1.10 -13.83 -74.36
CA GLU A 278 -0.33 -14.10 -74.31
C GLU A 278 -1.05 -13.41 -75.50
N ASP A 279 -1.95 -14.14 -76.16
CA ASP A 279 -2.69 -13.66 -77.32
C ASP A 279 -3.83 -12.73 -76.89
N ASP A 280 -3.86 -11.53 -77.44
CA ASP A 280 -4.88 -10.51 -77.15
C ASP A 280 -6.02 -10.47 -78.17
N GLY A 281 -6.00 -11.37 -79.15
CA GLY A 281 -6.99 -11.43 -80.22
C GLY A 281 -6.89 -10.28 -81.22
N SER A 282 -5.76 -9.56 -81.25
CA SER A 282 -5.50 -8.47 -82.20
C SER A 282 -5.10 -8.97 -83.60
N CYS A 283 -4.95 -10.28 -83.83
CA CYS A 283 -4.45 -10.83 -85.09
C CYS A 283 -5.20 -10.30 -86.32
N GLU A 284 -4.46 -9.64 -87.22
CA GLU A 284 -4.95 -9.14 -88.49
C GLU A 284 -4.47 -10.07 -89.61
N TYR A 285 -5.39 -10.52 -90.45
CA TYR A 285 -5.09 -11.34 -91.62
C TYR A 285 -5.42 -10.54 -92.88
N ASP A 286 -4.62 -10.73 -93.92
CA ASP A 286 -5.01 -10.25 -95.25
C ASP A 286 -6.34 -10.90 -95.62
N PRO A 287 -7.26 -10.18 -96.29
CA PRO A 287 -8.49 -10.78 -96.76
C PRO A 287 -8.15 -11.98 -97.63
N ASP A 288 -8.67 -13.15 -97.24
CA ASP A 288 -8.48 -14.38 -97.99
C ASP A 288 -8.88 -14.12 -99.45
N PRO A 289 -8.00 -14.37 -100.44
CA PRO A 289 -8.34 -14.21 -101.84
C PRO A 289 -9.52 -15.09 -102.28
N GLU A 290 -9.96 -16.04 -101.46
CA GLU A 290 -11.17 -16.85 -101.69
C GLU A 290 -12.46 -16.23 -101.12
N GLU A 291 -12.40 -15.18 -100.28
CA GLU A 291 -13.61 -14.49 -99.82
C GLU A 291 -14.19 -13.65 -100.97
N PRO A 292 -15.46 -13.88 -101.33
CA PRO A 292 -16.09 -13.11 -102.39
C PRO A 292 -16.18 -11.64 -102.00
N VAL A 293 -15.73 -10.73 -102.88
CA VAL A 293 -15.91 -9.30 -102.74
C VAL A 293 -17.30 -8.98 -103.28
N PRO A 294 -18.30 -8.68 -102.41
CA PRO A 294 -19.65 -8.42 -102.86
C PRO A 294 -19.72 -7.05 -103.52
N GLY A 295 -20.33 -6.96 -104.70
CA GLY A 295 -20.56 -5.71 -105.39
C GLY A 295 -21.22 -5.92 -106.75
N CYS A 296 -21.56 -4.83 -107.43
CA CYS A 296 -22.18 -4.91 -108.75
C CYS A 296 -21.16 -5.36 -109.82
N MET A 297 -21.38 -6.54 -110.41
CA MET A 297 -20.53 -7.11 -111.45
C MET A 297 -21.01 -6.77 -112.88
N ASP A 298 -22.14 -6.07 -113.02
CA ASP A 298 -22.70 -5.67 -114.32
C ASP A 298 -22.04 -4.38 -114.86
N PRO A 299 -21.29 -4.43 -115.97
CA PRO A 299 -20.62 -3.26 -116.54
C PRO A 299 -21.59 -2.22 -117.12
N GLU A 300 -22.88 -2.52 -117.26
CA GLU A 300 -23.91 -1.56 -117.69
C GLU A 300 -24.55 -0.79 -116.52
N ALA A 301 -24.26 -1.18 -115.27
CA ALA A 301 -24.71 -0.46 -114.09
C ALA A 301 -23.83 0.76 -113.79
N SER A 302 -24.42 1.81 -113.21
CA SER A 302 -23.69 3.04 -112.85
C SER A 302 -22.70 2.86 -111.70
N ASN A 303 -22.87 1.81 -110.89
CA ASN A 303 -22.00 1.47 -109.76
C ASN A 303 -21.23 0.16 -109.98
N TYR A 304 -20.94 -0.20 -111.24
CA TYR A 304 -20.07 -1.34 -111.55
C TYR A 304 -18.74 -1.29 -110.78
N ASP A 305 -18.43 -2.34 -110.03
CA ASP A 305 -17.15 -2.53 -109.37
C ASP A 305 -16.36 -3.64 -110.06
N SER A 306 -15.27 -3.28 -110.72
CA SER A 306 -14.39 -4.23 -111.39
C SER A 306 -13.64 -5.18 -110.44
N ASN A 307 -13.65 -4.89 -109.13
CA ASN A 307 -13.05 -5.74 -108.10
C ASN A 307 -14.08 -6.67 -107.43
N ALA A 308 -15.38 -6.54 -107.72
CA ALA A 308 -16.40 -7.44 -107.19
C ALA A 308 -16.20 -8.85 -107.79
N THR A 309 -16.20 -9.86 -106.93
CA THR A 309 -16.13 -11.28 -107.31
C THR A 309 -17.41 -12.05 -107.00
N GLU A 310 -18.36 -11.43 -106.30
CA GLU A 310 -19.74 -11.90 -106.10
C GLU A 310 -20.76 -10.78 -106.32
N GLU A 311 -21.83 -11.08 -107.05
CA GLU A 311 -22.93 -10.15 -107.30
C GLU A 311 -23.82 -10.03 -106.04
N ASP A 312 -23.85 -8.86 -105.43
CA ASP A 312 -24.59 -8.61 -104.18
C ASP A 312 -25.98 -7.97 -104.40
N GLY A 313 -26.36 -7.74 -105.66
CA GLY A 313 -27.62 -7.12 -106.02
C GLY A 313 -27.65 -5.60 -105.80
N SER A 314 -26.50 -4.97 -105.57
CA SER A 314 -26.38 -3.52 -105.44
C SER A 314 -26.43 -2.77 -106.78
N CYS A 315 -26.46 -3.44 -107.94
CA CYS A 315 -26.44 -2.78 -109.25
C CYS A 315 -27.55 -1.72 -109.42
N GLU A 316 -27.13 -0.48 -109.65
CA GLU A 316 -27.98 0.65 -109.95
C GLU A 316 -27.97 0.90 -111.47
N TYR A 317 -29.15 0.94 -112.08
CA TYR A 317 -29.31 1.25 -113.49
C TYR A 317 -30.05 2.58 -113.62
N GLU A 318 -29.44 3.56 -114.29
CA GLU A 318 -30.14 4.79 -114.62
C GLU A 318 -31.28 4.49 -115.59
N LYS A 319 -32.51 4.63 -115.10
CA LYS A 319 -33.71 4.43 -115.90
C LYS A 319 -33.85 5.59 -116.87
N SER A 320 -33.68 5.32 -118.16
CA SER A 320 -34.10 6.26 -119.21
C SER A 320 -35.63 6.40 -119.17
N GLU A 321 -36.10 7.65 -118.99
CA GLU A 321 -37.52 8.02 -119.12
C GLU A 321 -38.04 7.88 -120.56
#